data_AF-A0A350LQP4-F1
#
_entry.id   AF-A0A350LQP4-F1
#
_cell.length_a   1.000
_cell.length_b   1.000
_cell.length_c   1.000
_cell.angle_alpha   90.00
_cell.angle_beta   90.00
_cell.angle_gamma   90.00
#
_symmetry.space_group_name_H-M   'P 1'
#
loop_
_entity.id
_entity.type
_entity.pdbx_description
1 polymer ?
#
loop_
_entity_poly.entity_id
_entity_poly.type
_entity_poly.pdbx_seq_one_letter_code
_entity_poly.pdbx_strand_id
1 'polypeptide(L)' 'EADGPLRVEGGGTRPIGGASNGARLSTSAMTGIELYEPGALTLVVRAGTPLAEIEATLEAEGQRLAFEPMDHRGVLG' A
#
# COMPACT_ATOMS: atom_id res chain seq x y z
N GLU A 1 -24.21 -0.95 -4.42
CA GLU A 1 -24.23 0.49 -4.04
C GLU A 1 -23.76 0.60 -2.59
N ALA A 2 -23.33 1.79 -2.15
CA ALA A 2 -22.94 2.00 -0.75
C ALA A 2 -24.09 2.68 -0.01
N ASP A 3 -24.49 2.11 1.13
CA ASP A 3 -25.63 2.61 1.93
C ASP A 3 -25.22 3.74 2.90
N GLY A 4 -23.99 4.24 2.80
CA GLY A 4 -23.43 5.26 3.69
C GLY A 4 -21.95 5.56 3.41
N PRO A 5 -21.31 6.41 4.24
CA PRO A 5 -19.90 6.73 4.08
C PRO A 5 -19.01 5.51 4.29
N LEU A 6 -17.88 5.47 3.57
CA LEU A 6 -16.89 4.39 3.65
C LEU A 6 -15.55 4.93 4.15
N ARG A 7 -14.88 4.12 4.97
CA ARG A 7 -13.51 4.34 5.42
C ARG A 7 -12.58 3.40 4.65
N VAL A 8 -11.92 3.92 3.62
CA VAL A 8 -10.94 3.16 2.83
C VAL A 8 -9.68 2.92 3.66
N GLU A 9 -9.21 1.68 3.68
CA GLU A 9 -8.05 1.28 4.48
C GLU A 9 -7.14 0.31 3.71
N GLY A 10 -5.85 0.66 3.63
CA GLY A 10 -4.79 -0.24 3.18
C GLY A 10 -4.27 -1.10 4.33
N GLY A 11 -2.96 -1.02 4.61
CA GLY A 11 -2.30 -1.78 5.68
C GLY A 11 -2.62 -1.35 7.12
N GLY A 12 -3.47 -0.34 7.32
CA GLY A 12 -3.89 0.10 8.66
C GLY A 12 -2.80 0.76 9.53
N THR A 13 -1.59 1.00 8.99
CA THR A 13 -0.43 1.50 9.74
C THR A 13 -0.49 2.98 10.13
N ARG A 14 -1.49 3.71 9.63
CA ARG A 14 -1.70 5.14 9.92
C ARG A 14 -3.16 5.41 10.29
N PRO A 15 -3.61 5.08 11.51
CA PRO A 15 -5.00 5.27 11.93
C PRO A 15 -5.38 6.74 12.22
N ILE A 16 -4.39 7.64 12.27
CA ILE A 16 -4.56 9.07 12.55
C ILE A 16 -5.22 9.81 11.39
N GLY A 17 -6.15 10.72 11.71
CA GLY A 17 -6.82 11.58 10.73
C GLY A 17 -7.91 10.89 9.90
N GLY A 18 -8.16 9.60 10.11
CA GLY A 18 -9.26 8.84 9.51
C GLY A 18 -10.61 9.21 10.11
N ALA A 19 -11.05 10.45 9.91
CA ALA A 19 -12.35 10.93 10.35
C ALA A 19 -13.46 10.39 9.43
N SER A 20 -13.86 9.14 9.62
CA SER A 20 -15.23 8.76 9.26
C SER A 20 -15.71 7.62 10.14
N ASN A 21 -16.92 7.76 10.69
CA ASN A 21 -17.68 6.65 11.28
C ASN A 21 -18.25 5.72 10.18
N GLY A 22 -17.65 5.74 8.99
CA GLY A 22 -18.09 4.96 7.85
C GLY A 22 -17.67 3.49 7.96
N ALA A 23 -18.34 2.64 7.19
CA ALA A 23 -17.99 1.22 7.13
C ALA A 23 -16.59 1.03 6.54
N ARG A 24 -15.79 0.16 7.15
CA ARG A 24 -14.43 -0.15 6.69
C ARG A 24 -14.47 -0.83 5.31
N LEU A 25 -13.75 -0.27 4.36
CA LEU A 25 -13.48 -0.87 3.05
C LEU A 25 -11.98 -1.13 2.94
N SER A 26 -11.57 -2.40 3.02
CA SER A 26 -10.15 -2.77 2.97
C SER A 26 -9.68 -3.09 1.55
N THR A 27 -8.47 -2.66 1.20
CA THR A 27 -7.80 -3.04 -0.05
C THR A 27 -6.89 -4.27 0.08
N SER A 28 -6.78 -4.89 1.27
CA SER A 28 -5.79 -5.94 1.55
C SER A 28 -5.90 -7.19 0.66
N ALA A 29 -7.08 -7.47 0.10
CA ALA A 29 -7.28 -8.57 -0.84
C ALA A 29 -6.79 -8.24 -2.27
N MET A 30 -6.56 -6.96 -2.59
CA MET A 30 -6.05 -6.51 -3.88
C MET A 30 -4.52 -6.52 -3.85
N THR A 31 -3.91 -7.70 -3.88
CA THR A 31 -2.46 -7.88 -3.80
C THR A 31 -1.84 -8.38 -5.11
N GLY A 32 -0.59 -8.01 -5.34
CA GLY A 32 0.26 -8.54 -6.41
C GLY A 32 0.75 -7.48 -7.41
N ILE A 33 1.82 -7.85 -8.10
CA ILE A 33 2.46 -7.06 -9.15
C ILE A 33 1.83 -7.41 -10.50
N GLU A 34 1.32 -6.40 -11.21
CA GLU A 34 0.72 -6.59 -12.55
C GLU A 34 1.75 -6.44 -13.67
N LEU A 35 2.71 -5.51 -13.51
CA LEU A 35 3.78 -5.25 -14.47
C LEU A 35 5.01 -4.73 -13.73
N TYR A 36 6.18 -5.24 -14.11
CA TYR A 36 7.46 -4.67 -13.70
C TYR A 36 8.39 -4.60 -14.90
N GLU A 37 8.82 -3.40 -15.26
CA GLU A 37 9.75 -3.12 -16.34
C GLU A 37 11.01 -2.42 -15.76
N PRO A 38 12.03 -3.19 -15.33
CA PRO A 38 13.18 -2.66 -14.61
C PRO A 38 13.96 -1.61 -15.42
N GLY A 39 14.11 -1.83 -16.73
CA GLY A 39 14.82 -0.91 -17.62
C GLY A 39 14.12 0.44 -17.83
N ALA A 40 12.80 0.47 -17.63
CA ALA A 40 11.98 1.68 -17.72
C ALA A 40 11.66 2.28 -16.33
N LEU A 41 12.18 1.67 -15.25
CA LEU A 41 11.87 2.05 -13.86
C LEU A 41 10.36 2.16 -13.59
N THR A 42 9.59 1.26 -14.20
CA THR A 42 8.11 1.28 -14.15
C THR A 42 7.61 0.03 -13.43
N LEU A 43 6.73 0.24 -12.45
CA LEU A 43 6.13 -0.80 -11.64
C LEU A 43 4.63 -0.50 -11.50
N VAL A 44 3.79 -1.49 -11.84
CA VAL A 44 2.33 -1.45 -11.67
C VAL A 44 1.93 -2.54 -10.70
N VAL A 45 1.30 -2.14 -9.61
CA VAL A 45 0.92 -3.03 -8.50
C VAL A 45 -0.51 -2.77 -8.06
N ARG A 46 -1.14 -3.79 -7.47
CA ARG A 46 -2.44 -3.61 -6.84
C ARG A 46 -2.30 -2.82 -5.53
N ALA A 47 -3.33 -2.05 -5.19
CA ALA A 47 -3.34 -1.12 -4.05
C ALA A 47 -3.15 -1.76 -2.66
N GLY A 48 -3.36 -3.06 -2.53
CA GLY A 48 -3.14 -3.83 -1.29
C GLY A 48 -1.80 -4.57 -1.24
N THR A 49 -0.95 -4.45 -2.26
CA THR A 49 0.34 -5.14 -2.32
C THR A 49 1.23 -4.71 -1.15
N PRO A 50 1.74 -5.65 -0.32
CA PRO A 50 2.60 -5.32 0.79
C PRO A 50 3.87 -4.59 0.34
N LEU A 51 4.27 -3.57 1.09
CA LEU A 51 5.50 -2.83 0.79
C LEU A 51 6.74 -3.75 0.77
N ALA A 52 6.78 -4.74 1.67
CA ALA A 52 7.86 -5.72 1.72
C ALA A 52 7.98 -6.58 0.43
N GLU A 53 6.87 -6.86 -0.25
CA GLU A 53 6.88 -7.58 -1.54
C GLU A 53 7.45 -6.70 -2.66
N ILE A 54 7.09 -5.41 -2.64
CA ILE A 54 7.61 -4.41 -3.58
C ILE A 54 9.11 -4.22 -3.37
N GLU A 55 9.55 -4.04 -2.13
CA GLU A 55 10.96 -3.87 -1.76
C GLU A 55 11.80 -5.07 -2.20
N ALA A 56 11.35 -6.30 -1.92
CA ALA A 56 12.06 -7.51 -2.35
C ALA A 56 12.16 -7.61 -3.88
N THR A 57 11.12 -7.20 -4.62
CA THR A 57 11.12 -7.22 -6.09
C THR A 57 12.09 -6.19 -6.67
N LEU A 58 12.14 -4.99 -6.08
CA LEU A 58 13.06 -3.94 -6.50
C LEU A 58 14.51 -4.30 -6.15
N GLU A 59 14.75 -4.86 -4.95
CA GLU A 59 16.07 -5.26 -4.48
C GLU A 59 16.71 -6.32 -5.39
N ALA A 60 15.92 -7.23 -5.95
CA ALA A 60 16.39 -8.23 -6.92
C ALA A 60 17.05 -7.62 -8.18
N GLU A 61 16.67 -6.39 -8.53
CA GLU A 61 17.24 -5.62 -9.65
C GLU A 61 18.18 -4.50 -9.18
N GLY A 62 18.53 -4.46 -7.88
CA GLY A 62 19.34 -3.40 -7.28
C GLY A 62 18.64 -2.03 -7.26
N GLN A 63 17.32 -2.02 -7.29
CA GLN A 63 16.48 -0.82 -7.32
C GLN A 63 15.86 -0.53 -5.94
N ARG A 64 15.29 0.66 -5.81
CA ARG A 64 14.53 1.09 -4.64
C ARG A 64 13.40 2.02 -5.05
N LEU A 65 12.42 2.21 -4.18
CA LEU A 65 11.41 3.23 -4.38
C LEU A 65 12.04 4.63 -4.44
N ALA A 66 11.42 5.53 -5.19
CA ALA A 66 11.87 6.92 -5.29
C ALA A 66 11.75 7.69 -3.95
N PHE A 67 11.03 7.13 -2.98
CA PHE A 67 10.83 7.67 -1.64
C PHE A 67 10.81 6.54 -0.61
N GLU A 68 11.10 6.88 0.66
CA GLU A 68 11.08 5.98 1.80
C GLU A 68 9.79 6.24 2.61
N PRO A 69 8.75 5.41 2.48
CA PRO A 69 7.52 5.62 3.24
C PRO A 69 7.83 5.45 4.73
N MET A 70 7.60 6.48 5.54
CA MET A 70 7.81 6.35 6.98
C MET A 70 6.95 5.23 7.55
N ASP A 71 7.58 4.29 8.26
CA ASP A 71 6.88 3.25 9.00
C ASP A 71 6.32 3.81 10.31
N HIS A 72 5.01 3.98 10.35
CA HIS A 72 4.32 4.51 11.53
C HIS A 72 4.03 3.45 12.59
N ARG A 73 4.24 2.15 12.33
CA ARG A 73 3.96 1.07 13.31
C ARG A 73 4.72 1.29 14.62
N GLY A 74 6.00 1.66 14.52
CA GLY A 74 6.82 1.94 15.72
C GLY A 74 6.36 3.14 16.56
N VAL A 75 5.54 4.03 16.01
CA VAL A 75 5.05 5.25 16.69
C VAL A 75 3.58 5.14 17.11
N LEU A 76 2.76 4.45 16.31
CA LEU A 76 1.30 4.39 16.48
C LEU A 76 0.79 3.03 17.01
N GLY A 77 1.65 2.01 17.09
CA GLY A 77 1.29 0.64 17.47
C GLY A 77 0.98 -0.22 16.26
#